data_AF-A0A0R2LDE7-F1
#
_entry.id   AF-A0A0R2LDE7-F1
#
_cell.length_a   1.000
_cell.length_b   1.000
_cell.length_c   1.000
_cell.angle_alpha   90.00
_cell.angle_beta   90.00
_cell.angle_gamma   90.00
#
_symmetry.space_group_name_H-M   'P 1'
#
loop_
_entity.id
_entity.type
_entity.pdbx_description
1 polymer ?
#
loop_
_entity_poly.entity_id
_entity_poly.type
_entity_poly.pdbx_seq_one_letter_code
_entity_poly.pdbx_strand_id
1 'polypeptide(L)'
;MYFSPRFLQNSLYIVAAILIIFMVVVIAYKMHHNIKLWDKSLTLAVIVLINTLYSILGGFINLPYELSSIITGGLSLVAFGYIVVIIWELHKQRKSINNK
;
A
#
# COMPACT_ATOMS: atom_id res chain seq x y z
N MET A 1 -4.38 7.59 -23.97
CA MET A 1 -4.89 8.85 -23.38
C MET A 1 -4.29 8.98 -22.00
N TYR A 2 -3.60 10.10 -21.72
CA TYR A 2 -3.15 10.40 -20.37
C TYR A 2 -4.36 10.83 -19.53
N PHE A 3 -4.50 10.28 -18.32
CA PHE A 3 -5.53 10.71 -17.38
C PHE A 3 -5.35 12.19 -17.02
N SER A 4 -6.37 12.86 -16.49
CA SER A 4 -6.19 14.25 -16.06
C SER A 4 -5.36 14.29 -14.76
N PRO A 5 -4.52 15.32 -14.54
CA PRO A 5 -3.76 15.48 -13.29
C PRO A 5 -4.66 15.42 -12.04
N ARG A 6 -5.86 16.00 -12.14
CA ARG A 6 -6.87 15.95 -11.08
C ARG A 6 -7.37 14.54 -10.80
N PHE A 7 -7.59 13.73 -11.84
CA PHE A 7 -8.00 12.33 -11.69
C PHE A 7 -6.90 11.50 -11.03
N LEU A 8 -5.64 11.73 -11.42
CA LEU A 8 -4.49 11.03 -10.85
C LEU A 8 -4.34 11.33 -9.35
N GLN A 9 -4.44 12.60 -8.98
CA GLN A 9 -4.34 13.04 -7.59
C GLN A 9 -5.50 12.51 -6.74
N ASN A 10 -6.73 12.50 -7.30
CA ASN A 10 -7.89 11.91 -6.63
C ASN A 10 -7.74 10.39 -6.40
N SER A 11 -7.21 9.67 -7.40
CA SER A 11 -6.92 8.24 -7.27
C SER A 11 -5.88 7.98 -6.18
N LEU A 12 -4.80 8.77 -6.12
CA LEU A 12 -3.79 8.69 -5.06
C LEU A 12 -4.38 8.90 -3.66
N TYR A 13 -5.30 9.85 -3.49
CA TYR A 13 -6.00 10.03 -2.21
C TYR A 13 -6.82 8.81 -1.80
N ILE A 14 -7.55 8.21 -2.74
CA ILE A 14 -8.34 6.99 -2.49
C ILE A 14 -7.41 5.83 -2.12
N VAL A 15 -6.31 5.65 -2.86
CA VAL A 15 -5.31 4.61 -2.59
C VAL A 15 -4.68 4.81 -1.21
N ALA A 16 -4.32 6.04 -0.84
CA ALA A 16 -3.79 6.36 0.48
C ALA A 16 -4.80 6.03 1.59
N ALA A 17 -6.07 6.39 1.43
CA ALA A 17 -7.13 6.08 2.40
C ALA A 17 -7.30 4.56 2.60
N ILE A 18 -7.32 3.79 1.51
CA ILE A 18 -7.40 2.32 1.56
C ILE A 18 -6.18 1.72 2.27
N LEU A 19 -4.97 2.20 1.96
CA LEU A 19 -3.73 1.76 2.59
C LEU A 19 -3.74 1.98 4.11
N ILE A 20 -4.20 3.15 4.54
CA ILE A 20 -4.32 3.48 5.98
C ILE A 20 -5.29 2.52 6.67
N ILE A 21 -6.49 2.31 6.11
CA ILE A 21 -7.48 1.39 6.67
C ILE A 21 -6.91 -0.04 6.73
N PHE A 22 -6.26 -0.48 5.65
CA PHE A 22 -5.64 -1.80 5.59
C PHE A 22 -4.57 -1.99 6.67
N MET A 23 -3.69 -1.00 6.86
CA MET A 23 -2.69 -1.05 7.93
C MET A 23 -3.32 -1.12 9.32
N VAL A 24 -4.38 -0.34 9.59
CA VAL A 24 -5.10 -0.39 10.87
C VAL A 24 -5.67 -1.79 11.12
N VAL A 25 -6.30 -2.40 10.11
CA VAL A 25 -6.85 -3.77 10.22
C VAL A 25 -5.74 -4.79 10.47
N VAL A 26 -4.62 -4.71 9.76
CA VAL A 26 -3.48 -5.62 9.94
C VAL A 26 -2.87 -5.49 11.33
N ILE A 27 -2.71 -4.26 11.83
CA ILE A 27 -2.22 -3.99 13.18
C ILE A 27 -3.19 -4.57 14.22
N ALA A 28 -4.49 -4.29 14.09
CA ALA A 28 -5.51 -4.82 15.00
C ALA A 28 -5.54 -6.36 15.02
N TYR A 29 -5.45 -7.00 13.84
CA TYR A 29 -5.38 -8.45 13.73
C TYR A 29 -4.14 -9.03 14.43
N LYS A 30 -2.97 -8.41 14.21
CA LYS A 30 -1.70 -8.83 14.83
C LYS A 30 -1.70 -8.64 16.34
N MET A 31 -2.26 -7.52 16.83
CA MET A 31 -2.44 -7.28 18.26
C MET A 31 -3.33 -8.36 18.89
N HIS A 32 -4.46 -8.69 18.25
CA HIS A 32 -5.39 -9.70 18.76
C HIS A 32 -4.76 -11.11 18.82
N HIS A 33 -3.92 -11.46 17.84
CA HIS A 33 -3.29 -12.79 17.76
C HIS A 33 -1.91 -12.84 18.44
N ASN A 34 -1.48 -11.78 19.13
CA ASN A 34 -0.17 -11.68 19.77
C ASN A 34 1.01 -11.95 18.80
N ILE A 35 0.82 -11.58 17.52
CA ILE A 35 1.82 -11.73 16.46
C ILE A 35 2.67 -10.46 16.46
N LYS A 36 3.97 -10.61 16.16
CA LYS A 36 4.91 -9.49 16.08
C LYS A 36 4.35 -8.36 15.19
N LEU A 37 4.11 -7.19 15.82
CA LEU A 37 3.54 -6.01 15.18
C LEU A 37 4.46 -5.47 14.09
N TRP A 38 5.76 -5.44 14.36
CA TRP A 38 6.77 -4.95 13.43
C TRP A 38 7.44 -6.09 12.68
N ASP A 39 6.96 -6.35 11.46
CA ASP A 39 7.54 -7.32 10.53
C ASP A 39 7.88 -6.68 9.19
N LYS A 40 8.44 -7.47 8.28
CA LYS A 40 8.78 -7.01 6.93
C LYS A 40 7.55 -6.50 6.19
N SER A 41 6.38 -7.13 6.38
CA SER A 41 5.14 -6.70 5.72
C SER A 41 4.68 -5.32 6.18
N LEU A 42 4.72 -5.04 7.50
CA LEU A 42 4.34 -3.74 8.05
C LEU A 42 5.36 -2.65 7.67
N THR A 43 6.65 -2.97 7.69
CA THR A 43 7.71 -2.04 7.25
C THR A 43 7.51 -1.65 5.78
N LEU A 44 7.16 -2.62 4.93
CA LEU A 44 6.87 -2.39 3.52
C LEU A 44 5.61 -1.55 3.30
N ALA A 45 4.52 -1.85 4.02
CA ALA A 45 3.30 -1.05 3.96
C ALA A 45 3.55 0.42 4.34
N VAL A 46 4.39 0.66 5.36
CA VAL A 46 4.82 2.00 5.76
C VAL A 46 5.65 2.69 4.66
N ILE A 47 6.59 1.99 4.03
CA ILE A 47 7.37 2.55 2.90
C ILE A 47 6.47 2.93 1.73
N VAL A 48 5.50 2.07 1.38
CA VAL A 48 4.53 2.35 0.32
C VAL A 48 3.70 3.58 0.70
N LEU A 49 3.21 3.68 1.93
CA LEU A 49 2.45 4.85 2.41
C LEU A 49 3.26 6.13 2.32
N ILE A 50 4.51 6.14 2.78
CA ILE A 50 5.40 7.30 2.70
C ILE A 50 5.58 7.73 1.25
N ASN A 51 5.75 6.79 0.32
CA ASN A 51 5.86 7.10 -1.11
C ASN A 51 4.55 7.61 -1.73
N THR A 52 3.39 7.07 -1.31
CA THR A 52 2.08 7.57 -1.74
C THR A 52 1.87 9.00 -1.23
N LEU A 53 2.20 9.28 0.03
CA LEU A 53 2.16 10.62 0.60
C LEU A 53 3.13 11.57 -0.12
N TYR A 54 4.34 11.11 -0.43
CA TYR A 54 5.32 11.88 -1.21
C TYR A 54 4.80 12.22 -2.61
N SER A 55 4.12 11.29 -3.27
CA SER A 55 3.50 11.51 -4.59
C SER A 55 2.32 12.48 -4.52
N ILE A 56 1.52 12.41 -3.44
CA ILE A 56 0.45 13.39 -3.16
C ILE A 56 1.04 14.79 -2.97
N LEU A 57 2.10 14.92 -2.16
CA LEU A 57 2.85 16.17 -1.92
C LEU A 57 3.49 16.69 -3.21
N GLY A 58 4.02 15.80 -4.04
CA GLY A 58 4.55 16.11 -5.37
C GLY A 58 3.49 16.53 -6.39
N GLY A 59 2.19 16.38 -6.09
CA GLY A 59 1.11 17.00 -6.87
C GLY A 59 0.87 18.48 -6.53
N PHE A 60 1.38 18.96 -5.38
CA PHE A 60 1.26 20.37 -4.96
C PHE A 60 2.45 21.23 -5.40
N ILE A 61 3.62 20.62 -5.54
CA ILE A 61 4.79 21.22 -6.19
C ILE A 61 4.66 20.82 -7.65
N ASN A 62 4.58 21.74 -8.63
CA ASN A 62 4.39 21.44 -10.06
C ASN A 62 5.46 20.50 -10.66
N LEU A 63 5.46 19.21 -10.29
CA LEU A 63 6.34 18.20 -10.85
C LEU A 63 5.82 17.83 -12.25
N PRO A 64 6.74 17.55 -13.20
CA PRO A 64 6.36 17.18 -14.55
C PRO A 64 5.43 15.96 -14.53
N TYR A 65 4.29 16.11 -15.21
CA TYR A 65 3.17 15.18 -15.18
C TYR A 65 3.56 13.75 -15.60
N GLU A 66 4.48 13.59 -16.56
CA GLU A 66 4.99 12.28 -16.97
C GLU A 66 5.72 11.55 -15.85
N LEU A 67 6.50 12.27 -15.04
CA LEU A 67 7.23 11.72 -13.90
C LEU A 67 6.26 11.31 -12.80
N SER A 68 5.24 12.15 -12.51
CA SER A 68 4.19 11.83 -11.55
C SER A 68 3.35 10.62 -11.99
N SER A 69 3.06 10.48 -13.29
CA SER A 69 2.32 9.34 -13.84
C SER A 69 3.09 8.02 -13.74
N ILE A 70 4.40 8.04 -14.02
CA ILE A 70 5.25 6.85 -13.90
C ILE A 70 5.40 6.44 -12.43
N ILE A 71 5.63 7.41 -11.54
CA ILE A 71 5.76 7.16 -10.10
C ILE A 71 4.44 6.61 -9.53
N THR A 72 3.31 7.22 -9.89
CA THR A 72 1.98 6.78 -9.43
C THR A 72 1.61 5.41 -9.97
N GLY A 73 1.82 5.15 -11.26
CA GLY A 73 1.57 3.84 -11.87
C GLY A 73 2.49 2.75 -11.31
N GLY A 74 3.78 3.06 -11.15
CA GLY A 74 4.77 2.16 -10.56
C GLY A 74 4.47 1.85 -9.10
N LEU A 75 4.14 2.85 -8.28
CA LEU A 75 3.74 2.66 -6.89
C LEU A 75 2.47 1.83 -6.76
N SER A 76 1.51 2.01 -7.66
CA SER A 76 0.28 1.22 -7.68
C SER A 76 0.57 -0.25 -8.00
N LEU A 77 1.44 -0.52 -8.98
CA LEU A 77 1.87 -1.88 -9.33
C LEU A 77 2.60 -2.57 -8.16
N VAL A 78 3.50 -1.83 -7.51
CA VAL A 78 4.27 -2.28 -6.36
C VAL A 78 3.34 -2.59 -5.17
N ALA A 79 2.41 -1.69 -4.87
CA ALA A 79 1.38 -1.90 -3.84
C ALA A 79 0.52 -3.14 -4.13
N PHE A 80 0.13 -3.34 -5.40
CA PHE A 80 -0.65 -4.51 -5.80
C PHE A 80 0.13 -5.82 -5.63
N GLY A 81 1.41 -5.84 -6.03
CA GLY A 81 2.31 -6.97 -5.79
C GLY A 81 2.41 -7.33 -4.31
N TYR A 82 2.45 -6.34 -3.42
CA TYR A 82 2.51 -6.58 -1.98
C TYR A 82 1.23 -7.15 -1.40
N ILE A 83 0.06 -6.70 -1.86
CA ILE A 83 -1.22 -7.29 -1.44
C ILE A 83 -1.25 -8.79 -1.77
N VAL A 84 -0.78 -9.19 -2.95
CA VAL A 84 -0.68 -10.60 -3.36
C VAL A 84 0.24 -11.39 -2.43
N VAL A 85 1.42 -10.86 -2.10
CA VAL A 85 2.37 -11.53 -1.19
C VAL A 85 1.81 -11.69 0.21
N ILE A 86 1.16 -10.66 0.76
CA ILE A 86 0.54 -10.72 2.10
C ILE A 86 -0.58 -11.75 2.13
N ILE A 87 -1.46 -11.77 1.12
CA ILE A 87 -2.53 -12.77 1.00
C ILE A 87 -1.93 -14.17 0.89
N TRP A 88 -0.86 -14.35 0.12
CA TRP A 88 -0.17 -15.63 -0.01
C TRP A 88 0.41 -16.12 1.31
N GLU A 89 1.06 -15.23 2.07
CA GLU A 89 1.62 -15.54 3.39
C GLU A 89 0.52 -15.92 4.39
N LEU A 90 -0.59 -15.18 4.42
CA LEU A 90 -1.75 -15.48 5.26
C LEU A 90 -2.38 -16.84 4.89
N HIS A 91 -2.52 -17.14 3.59
CA HIS A 91 -3.04 -18.42 3.14
C HIS A 91 -2.12 -19.58 3.54
N LYS A 92 -0.80 -19.38 3.46
CA LYS A 92 0.20 -20.37 3.90
C LYS A 92 0.15 -20.60 5.41
N GLN A 93 0.02 -19.54 6.21
CA GLN A 93 -0.12 -19.65 7.66
C GLN A 93 -1.42 -20.38 8.06
N ARG A 94 -2.54 -20.12 7.38
CA ARG A 94 -3.82 -20.81 7.61
C ARG A 94 -3.73 -22.32 7.36
N LYS A 95 -3.03 -22.74 6.31
CA LYS A 95 -2.78 -24.17 6.02
C LYS A 95 -1.91 -24.85 7.08
N SER A 96 -0.96 -24.14 7.68
CA SER A 96 -0.12 -24.69 8.74
C SER A 96 -0.85 -24.85 10.06
N ILE A 97 -1.83 -23.98 10.36
CA ILE A 97 -2.63 -24.04 11.59
C ILE A 97 -3.66 -25.18 11.50
N ASN A 98 -4.22 -25.44 10.31
CA ASN A 98 -5.24 -26.47 10.11
C ASN A 98 -4.68 -27.91 9.97
N ASN A 99 -3.35 -28.07 10.00
CA ASN A 99 -2.65 -29.35 9.92
C ASN A 99 -2.02 -29.78 11.27
N LYS A 100 -2.36 -29.08 12.36
CA LYS A 100 -2.09 -29.51 13.74
C LYS A 100 -3.41 -29.87 14.41
#